data_AF-A0A255ZQW2-F1
#
_entry.id   AF-A0A255ZQW2-F1
#
_cell.length_a   1.000
_cell.length_b   1.000
_cell.length_c   1.000
_cell.angle_alpha   90.00
_cell.angle_beta   90.00
_cell.angle_gamma   90.00
#
_symmetry.space_group_name_H-M   'P 1'
#
loop_
_entity.id
_entity.type
_entity.pdbx_description
1 polymer ?
#
loop_
_entity_poly.entity_id
_entity_poly.type
_entity_poly.pdbx_seq_one_letter_code
_entity_poly.pdbx_strand_id
1 'polypeptide(L)'
;MKTSDTISATFFKKPNKYTIDIKSKYNPQYHAGGTNGLLDGIFGTTNWCKGDWQGYHSQDFEAVVDLQEIKSISEIHSNYLQDQRSWILMPTKVEYYTSVDNVNITSLGISSNDVNPKQEENSIKDFRCISTPINARYVKIKAYNFGKLPEWHTGFGGDAFIFIDEITIK
;
A
#
# COMPACT_ATOMS: atom_id res chain seq x y z
N MET A 1 20.02 12.77 43.90
CA MET A 1 20.38 12.87 42.47
C MET A 1 19.23 12.27 41.67
N LYS A 2 18.62 13.02 40.75
CA LYS A 2 17.63 12.46 39.80
C LYS A 2 18.41 11.90 38.61
N THR A 3 18.31 10.60 38.38
CA THR A 3 18.81 9.96 37.16
C THR A 3 17.76 10.10 36.06
N SER A 4 18.20 10.32 34.82
CA SER A 4 17.32 10.35 33.66
C SER A 4 16.71 8.97 33.39
N ASP A 5 15.52 8.95 32.80
CA ASP A 5 14.90 7.70 32.36
C ASP A 5 15.65 7.09 31.18
N THR A 6 15.71 5.76 31.16
CA THR A 6 16.26 5.01 30.03
C THR A 6 15.21 4.92 28.93
N ILE A 7 15.55 5.42 27.75
CA ILE A 7 14.75 5.18 26.54
C ILE A 7 15.34 4.00 25.75
N SER A 8 14.47 3.19 25.16
CA SER A 8 14.84 2.07 24.30
C SER A 8 14.12 2.21 22.96
N ALA A 9 14.82 1.88 21.87
CA ALA A 9 14.25 1.83 20.52
C ALA A 9 14.71 0.55 19.82
N THR A 10 13.83 0.00 18.97
CA THR A 10 14.12 -1.17 18.13
C THR A 10 14.28 -0.72 16.69
N PHE A 11 15.35 -1.15 16.03
CA PHE A 11 15.61 -0.85 14.63
C PHE A 11 15.54 -2.14 13.81
N PHE A 12 14.80 -2.11 12.71
CA PHE A 12 14.73 -3.20 11.75
C PHE A 12 15.58 -2.84 10.53
N LYS A 13 16.33 -3.82 10.03
CA LYS A 13 17.10 -3.66 8.79
C LYS A 13 16.11 -3.70 7.63
N LYS A 14 16.11 -2.66 6.79
CA LYS A 14 15.33 -2.64 5.54
C LYS A 14 15.61 -3.92 4.73
N PRO A 15 14.58 -4.62 4.22
CA PRO A 15 14.74 -5.92 3.57
C PRO A 15 15.55 -5.84 2.26
N ASN A 16 15.55 -4.68 1.60
CA ASN A 16 16.15 -4.48 0.30
C ASN A 16 16.67 -3.03 0.12
N LYS A 17 17.34 -2.78 -1.00
CA LYS A 17 17.80 -1.43 -1.40
C LYS A 17 16.81 -0.72 -2.33
N TYR A 18 15.58 -1.21 -2.44
CA TYR A 18 14.63 -0.67 -3.40
C TYR A 18 14.26 0.75 -3.03
N THR A 19 14.01 1.57 -4.05
CA THR A 19 13.50 2.93 -3.89
C THR A 19 12.10 3.01 -4.45
N ILE A 20 11.29 3.91 -3.93
CA ILE A 20 9.91 4.12 -4.38
C ILE A 20 9.69 5.58 -4.73
N ASP A 21 9.05 5.79 -5.87
CA ASP A 21 8.55 7.05 -6.35
C ASP A 21 7.01 7.00 -6.29
N ILE A 22 6.46 7.55 -5.20
CA ILE A 22 5.03 7.61 -4.98
C ILE A 22 4.48 8.80 -5.76
N LYS A 23 3.58 8.53 -6.71
CA LYS A 23 2.92 9.55 -7.54
C LYS A 23 1.74 10.19 -6.85
N SER A 24 1.07 9.44 -6.00
CA SER A 24 -0.05 9.92 -5.18
C SER A 24 0.44 10.71 -3.97
N LYS A 25 -0.42 11.58 -3.43
CA LYS A 25 -0.09 12.40 -2.26
C LYS A 25 -0.77 11.83 -1.03
N TYR A 26 0.01 11.21 -0.14
CA TYR A 26 -0.50 10.74 1.15
C TYR A 26 -0.93 11.93 2.03
N ASN A 27 -1.89 11.68 2.90
CA ASN A 27 -2.29 12.63 3.94
C ASN A 27 -1.17 12.73 4.99
N PRO A 28 -0.67 13.93 5.35
CA PRO A 28 0.40 14.09 6.32
C PRO A 28 0.14 13.43 7.69
N GLN A 29 -1.13 13.22 8.07
CA GLN A 29 -1.51 12.53 9.30
C GLN A 29 -1.25 11.00 9.24
N TYR A 30 -1.24 10.43 8.04
CA TYR A 30 -1.10 8.99 7.78
C TYR A 30 0.08 8.78 6.83
N HIS A 31 1.30 8.96 7.34
CA HIS A 31 2.52 8.94 6.52
C HIS A 31 3.36 7.67 6.65
N ALA A 32 3.09 6.79 7.64
CA ALA A 32 3.84 5.56 7.91
C ALA A 32 5.37 5.71 7.81
N GLY A 33 5.95 6.69 8.52
CA GLY A 33 7.40 6.93 8.43
C GLY A 33 7.89 7.59 7.12
N GLY A 34 6.99 7.99 6.23
CA GLY A 34 7.27 8.73 4.99
C GLY A 34 7.43 7.81 3.78
N THR A 35 8.01 8.33 2.68
CA THR A 35 8.08 7.64 1.38
C THR A 35 8.57 6.20 1.44
N ASN A 36 9.53 5.88 2.31
CA ASN A 36 10.10 4.54 2.42
C ASN A 36 9.28 3.55 3.25
N GLY A 37 8.20 3.99 3.91
CA GLY A 37 7.38 3.15 4.78
C GLY A 37 6.70 2.00 4.06
N LEU A 38 6.49 2.10 2.75
CA LEU A 38 5.88 1.04 1.95
C LEU A 38 6.85 -0.06 1.51
N LEU A 39 8.12 0.01 1.92
CA LEU A 39 9.20 -0.92 1.54
C LEU A 39 10.10 -1.27 2.73
N ASP A 40 9.65 -1.04 3.96
CA ASP A 40 10.47 -1.21 5.16
C ASP A 40 10.31 -2.59 5.81
N GLY A 41 9.35 -3.40 5.33
CA GLY A 41 9.04 -4.72 5.84
C GLY A 41 8.13 -4.73 7.06
N ILE A 42 7.56 -3.58 7.45
CA ILE A 42 6.63 -3.45 8.56
C ILE A 42 5.20 -3.58 8.03
N PHE A 43 4.50 -4.60 8.52
CA PHE A 43 3.10 -4.83 8.19
C PHE A 43 2.21 -4.21 9.26
N GLY A 44 1.23 -3.44 8.81
CA GLY A 44 0.23 -2.82 9.65
C GLY A 44 -0.69 -3.83 10.31
N THR A 45 -1.34 -3.40 11.38
CA THR A 45 -2.42 -4.17 12.01
C THR A 45 -3.77 -3.51 11.74
N THR A 46 -4.86 -4.20 12.05
CA THR A 46 -6.24 -3.66 11.92
C THR A 46 -6.49 -2.43 12.80
N ASN A 47 -5.64 -2.19 13.81
CA ASN A 47 -5.55 -0.93 14.52
C ASN A 47 -4.58 0.02 13.80
N TRP A 48 -5.13 0.81 12.87
CA TRP A 48 -4.37 1.75 12.06
C TRP A 48 -3.84 2.96 12.82
N CYS A 49 -4.39 3.25 14.01
CA CYS A 49 -3.92 4.35 14.87
C CYS A 49 -2.48 4.17 15.36
N LYS A 50 -1.88 2.99 15.18
CA LYS A 50 -0.45 2.74 15.46
C LYS A 50 0.50 3.49 14.52
N GLY A 51 0.01 3.94 13.37
CA GLY A 51 0.78 4.77 12.45
C GLY A 51 1.50 4.01 11.34
N ASP A 52 1.26 2.71 11.19
CA ASP A 52 1.92 1.84 10.20
C ASP A 52 1.26 1.88 8.80
N TRP A 53 0.37 2.85 8.55
CA TRP A 53 -0.40 2.95 7.30
C TRP A 53 -0.22 4.30 6.62
N GLN A 54 -0.02 4.28 5.30
CA GLN A 54 -0.14 5.47 4.46
C GLN A 54 -1.57 5.64 3.95
N GLY A 55 -2.14 6.82 4.17
CA GLY A 55 -3.52 7.13 3.80
C GLY A 55 -3.62 8.07 2.60
N TYR A 56 -4.45 7.73 1.62
CA TYR A 56 -4.69 8.51 0.40
C TYR A 56 -6.19 8.82 0.28
N HIS A 57 -6.55 10.11 0.34
CA HIS A 57 -7.94 10.56 0.30
C HIS A 57 -8.35 11.00 -1.10
N SER A 58 -9.56 10.61 -1.54
CA SER A 58 -10.19 11.11 -2.78
C SER A 58 -9.33 10.95 -4.05
N GLN A 59 -8.45 9.93 -4.07
CA GLN A 59 -7.52 9.69 -5.17
C GLN A 59 -7.13 8.21 -5.24
N ASP A 60 -6.74 7.77 -6.42
CA ASP A 60 -6.06 6.49 -6.62
C ASP A 60 -4.67 6.52 -5.98
N PHE A 61 -4.19 5.35 -5.57
CA PHE A 61 -2.79 5.17 -5.22
C PHE A 61 -1.99 4.72 -6.44
N GLU A 62 -0.88 5.40 -6.72
CA GLU A 62 0.08 5.01 -7.74
C GLU A 62 1.51 5.20 -7.23
N ALA A 63 2.34 4.18 -7.42
CA ALA A 63 3.77 4.24 -7.12
C ALA A 63 4.58 3.39 -8.10
N VAL A 64 5.85 3.77 -8.28
CA VAL A 64 6.85 3.03 -9.03
C VAL A 64 7.99 2.64 -8.09
N VAL A 65 8.25 1.35 -7.97
CA VAL A 65 9.37 0.79 -7.22
C VAL A 65 10.51 0.50 -8.19
N ASP A 66 11.71 1.03 -7.93
CA ASP A 66 12.96 0.67 -8.62
C ASP A 66 13.73 -0.35 -7.77
N LEU A 67 13.86 -1.56 -8.30
CA LEU A 67 14.59 -2.69 -7.72
C LEU A 67 16.11 -2.46 -7.68
N GLN A 68 16.60 -1.36 -8.26
CA GLN A 68 17.99 -0.93 -8.44
C GLN A 68 18.81 -1.74 -9.45
N GLU A 69 18.36 -2.96 -9.76
CA GLU A 69 18.95 -3.85 -10.75
C GLU A 69 17.84 -4.68 -11.41
N ILE A 70 18.12 -5.24 -12.59
CA ILE A 70 17.20 -6.19 -13.24
C ILE A 70 17.19 -7.47 -12.41
N LYS A 71 16.00 -7.88 -11.96
CA LYS A 71 15.77 -9.10 -11.18
C LYS A 71 14.71 -9.96 -11.82
N SER A 72 14.89 -11.27 -11.68
CA SER A 72 13.81 -12.22 -11.96
C SER A 72 12.83 -12.19 -10.79
N ILE A 73 11.58 -11.80 -11.06
CA ILE A 73 10.47 -11.73 -10.09
C ILE A 73 9.31 -12.58 -10.59
N SER A 74 8.49 -13.08 -9.67
CA SER A 74 7.34 -13.95 -9.94
C SER A 74 6.09 -13.59 -9.13
N GLU A 75 6.22 -12.73 -8.12
CA GLU A 75 5.10 -12.29 -7.29
C GLU A 75 5.26 -10.81 -6.92
N ILE A 76 4.18 -10.06 -7.09
CA ILE A 76 4.04 -8.70 -6.57
C ILE A 76 2.77 -8.67 -5.74
N HIS A 77 2.86 -8.11 -4.54
CA HIS A 77 1.70 -7.95 -3.70
C HIS A 77 1.78 -6.68 -2.85
N SER A 78 0.61 -6.20 -2.43
CA SER A 78 0.45 -4.97 -1.65
C SER A 78 -0.77 -5.11 -0.73
N ASN A 79 -0.61 -4.68 0.52
CA ASN A 79 -1.59 -4.88 1.57
C ASN A 79 -2.43 -3.62 1.81
N TYR A 80 -3.73 -3.82 2.04
CA TYR A 80 -4.67 -2.72 2.25
C TYR A 80 -5.58 -3.00 3.44
N LEU A 81 -6.01 -1.93 4.10
CA LEU A 81 -6.94 -1.97 5.22
C LEU A 81 -8.34 -1.57 4.77
N GLN A 82 -9.36 -2.19 5.38
CA GLN A 82 -10.72 -1.68 5.41
C GLN A 82 -11.19 -1.47 6.84
N ASP A 83 -11.68 -0.28 7.11
CA ASP A 83 -12.43 0.14 8.29
C ASP A 83 -13.48 1.14 7.80
N GLN A 84 -14.67 0.61 7.48
CA GLN A 84 -15.73 1.42 6.88
C GLN A 84 -16.15 2.57 7.78
N ARG A 85 -16.14 2.39 9.12
CA ARG A 85 -16.53 3.47 10.05
C ARG A 85 -15.58 4.66 9.98
N SER A 86 -14.34 4.42 9.59
CA SER A 86 -13.29 5.42 9.36
C SER A 86 -13.17 5.87 7.89
N TRP A 87 -14.13 5.48 7.04
CA TRP A 87 -14.20 5.83 5.61
C TRP A 87 -13.04 5.21 4.79
N ILE A 88 -12.37 4.22 5.36
CA ILE A 88 -11.27 3.48 4.74
C ILE A 88 -11.87 2.26 4.06
N LEU A 89 -11.90 2.26 2.72
CA LEU A 89 -12.43 1.14 1.95
C LEU A 89 -11.34 0.51 1.09
N MET A 90 -11.47 -0.79 0.84
CA MET A 90 -10.57 -1.49 -0.07
C MET A 90 -10.55 -0.82 -1.46
N PRO A 91 -9.40 -0.80 -2.14
CA PRO A 91 -9.37 -0.48 -3.56
C PRO A 91 -10.35 -1.37 -4.34
N THR A 92 -10.97 -0.85 -5.41
CA THR A 92 -11.89 -1.65 -6.24
C THR A 92 -11.14 -2.73 -7.03
N LYS A 93 -9.89 -2.44 -7.39
CA LYS A 93 -8.91 -3.35 -7.98
C LYS A 93 -7.50 -2.79 -7.80
N VAL A 94 -6.51 -3.64 -7.97
CA VAL A 94 -5.10 -3.26 -8.04
C VAL A 94 -4.50 -3.80 -9.33
N GLU A 95 -3.84 -2.94 -10.08
CA GLU A 95 -3.14 -3.28 -11.32
C GLU A 95 -1.63 -3.22 -11.10
N TYR A 96 -0.95 -4.24 -11.63
CA TYR A 96 0.49 -4.40 -11.50
C TYR A 96 1.14 -4.38 -12.87
N TYR A 97 2.25 -3.66 -12.97
CA TYR A 97 3.01 -3.53 -14.20
C TYR A 97 4.50 -3.67 -13.93
N THR A 98 5.24 -4.06 -14.96
CA THR A 98 6.69 -4.22 -14.90
C THR A 98 7.38 -3.52 -16.07
N SER A 99 8.65 -3.17 -15.86
CA SER A 99 9.52 -2.60 -16.89
C SER A 99 10.99 -2.86 -16.55
N VAL A 100 11.84 -2.89 -17.57
CA VAL A 100 13.31 -2.92 -17.39
C VAL A 100 13.96 -1.54 -17.47
N ASP A 101 13.27 -0.55 -18.04
CA ASP A 101 13.80 0.77 -18.39
C ASP A 101 12.98 1.97 -17.86
N ASN A 102 11.83 1.71 -17.22
CA ASN A 102 10.87 2.71 -16.74
C ASN A 102 10.24 3.58 -17.84
N VAL A 103 10.35 3.15 -19.10
CA VAL A 103 9.77 3.81 -20.27
C VAL A 103 8.72 2.90 -20.89
N ASN A 104 9.09 1.64 -21.14
CA ASN A 104 8.23 0.62 -21.70
C ASN A 104 7.62 -0.18 -20.54
N ILE A 105 6.40 0.21 -20.15
CA ILE A 105 5.65 -0.42 -19.05
C ILE A 105 4.72 -1.50 -19.62
N THR A 106 4.86 -2.73 -19.11
CA THR A 106 4.04 -3.88 -19.50
C THR A 106 3.08 -4.26 -18.38
N SER A 107 1.80 -4.47 -18.70
CA SER A 107 0.82 -4.99 -17.75
C SER A 107 1.16 -6.41 -17.34
N LEU A 108 1.28 -6.67 -16.04
CA LEU A 108 1.48 -8.01 -15.50
C LEU A 108 0.16 -8.70 -15.14
N GLY A 109 -0.76 -7.94 -14.54
CA GLY A 109 -2.06 -8.48 -14.15
C GLY A 109 -2.87 -7.55 -13.26
N ILE A 110 -4.10 -8.00 -12.97
CA ILE A 110 -5.08 -7.27 -12.17
C ILE A 110 -5.55 -8.18 -11.04
N SER A 111 -5.60 -7.63 -9.82
CA SER A 111 -6.19 -8.27 -8.65
C SER A 111 -7.48 -7.54 -8.28
N SER A 112 -8.62 -8.22 -8.44
CA SER A 112 -9.95 -7.65 -8.17
C SER A 112 -10.29 -7.69 -6.68
N ASN A 113 -11.10 -6.73 -6.23
CA ASN A 113 -11.63 -6.75 -4.87
C ASN A 113 -12.85 -7.69 -4.77
N ASP A 114 -12.89 -8.46 -3.69
CA ASP A 114 -13.98 -9.36 -3.31
C ASP A 114 -14.47 -9.10 -1.87
N VAL A 115 -13.91 -8.11 -1.18
CA VAL A 115 -14.29 -7.73 0.18
C VAL A 115 -15.57 -6.92 0.13
N ASN A 116 -16.56 -7.34 0.92
CA ASN A 116 -17.80 -6.59 1.07
C ASN A 116 -17.50 -5.23 1.72
N PRO A 117 -17.81 -4.09 1.07
CA PRO A 117 -17.55 -2.78 1.66
C PRO A 117 -18.41 -2.50 2.91
N LYS A 118 -19.50 -3.24 3.11
CA LYS A 118 -20.38 -3.14 4.30
C LYS A 118 -19.87 -3.93 5.51
N GLN A 119 -18.79 -4.70 5.37
CA GLN A 119 -18.27 -5.50 6.47
C GLN A 119 -17.91 -4.60 7.65
N GLU A 120 -18.40 -4.94 8.84
CA GLU A 120 -18.19 -4.14 10.04
C GLU A 120 -16.86 -4.44 10.72
N GLU A 121 -16.35 -5.66 10.59
CA GLU A 121 -15.03 -6.01 11.11
C GLU A 121 -13.92 -5.40 10.26
N ASN A 122 -12.99 -4.72 10.94
CA ASN A 122 -11.76 -4.25 10.32
C ASN A 122 -11.00 -5.43 9.72
N SER A 123 -10.57 -5.29 8.47
CA SER A 123 -9.89 -6.36 7.75
C SER A 123 -8.72 -5.83 6.95
N ILE A 124 -7.71 -6.69 6.78
CA ILE A 124 -6.57 -6.44 5.90
C ILE A 124 -6.69 -7.44 4.76
N LYS A 125 -6.51 -6.96 3.52
CA LYS A 125 -6.44 -7.81 2.34
C LYS A 125 -5.12 -7.59 1.61
N ASP A 126 -4.47 -8.70 1.32
CA ASP A 126 -3.32 -8.78 0.44
C ASP A 126 -3.80 -8.94 -1.01
N PHE A 127 -3.61 -7.91 -1.84
CA PHE A 127 -3.82 -8.00 -3.27
C PHE A 127 -2.52 -8.47 -3.91
N ARG A 128 -2.59 -9.48 -4.76
CA ARG A 128 -1.41 -10.13 -5.34
C ARG A 128 -1.57 -10.42 -6.82
N CYS A 129 -0.45 -10.43 -7.51
CA CYS A 129 -0.28 -10.89 -8.88
C CYS A 129 0.88 -11.89 -8.91
N ILE A 130 0.60 -13.13 -9.33
CA ILE A 130 1.58 -14.21 -9.46
C ILE A 130 1.73 -14.51 -10.95
N SER A 131 2.97 -14.59 -11.41
CA SER A 131 3.31 -14.92 -12.80
C SER A 131 4.40 -15.99 -12.86
N THR A 132 4.65 -16.50 -14.06
CA THR A 132 5.94 -17.15 -14.33
C THR A 132 7.06 -16.12 -14.11
N PRO A 133 8.28 -16.55 -13.70
CA PRO A 133 9.39 -15.62 -13.49
C PRO A 133 9.66 -14.73 -14.71
N ILE A 134 9.73 -13.42 -14.49
CA ILE A 134 10.02 -12.40 -15.49
C ILE A 134 11.14 -11.48 -15.00
N ASN A 135 11.93 -10.96 -15.93
CA ASN A 135 12.95 -9.98 -15.61
C ASN A 135 12.36 -8.58 -15.58
N ALA A 136 12.48 -7.89 -14.44
CA ALA A 136 12.03 -6.51 -14.26
C ALA A 136 13.04 -5.74 -13.41
N ARG A 137 13.12 -4.42 -13.61
CA ARG A 137 13.80 -3.49 -12.71
C ARG A 137 12.81 -2.54 -12.04
N TYR A 138 11.77 -2.15 -12.75
CA TYR A 138 10.74 -1.25 -12.26
C TYR A 138 9.43 -2.00 -12.13
N VAL A 139 8.74 -1.77 -11.02
CA VAL A 139 7.41 -2.31 -10.76
C VAL A 139 6.48 -1.14 -10.46
N LYS A 140 5.41 -0.99 -11.24
CA LYS A 140 4.37 0.00 -11.01
C LYS A 140 3.15 -0.67 -10.41
N ILE A 141 2.61 -0.06 -9.37
CA ILE A 141 1.40 -0.49 -8.67
C ILE A 141 0.37 0.64 -8.80
N LYS A 142 -0.85 0.30 -9.18
CA LYS A 142 -1.98 1.24 -9.21
C LYS A 142 -3.20 0.65 -8.53
N ALA A 143 -3.61 1.24 -7.41
CA ALA A 143 -4.80 0.84 -6.67
C ALA A 143 -5.91 1.89 -6.85
N TYR A 144 -7.08 1.42 -7.27
CA TYR A 144 -8.20 2.27 -7.68
C TYR A 144 -9.09 2.58 -6.48
N ASN A 145 -9.29 3.85 -6.18
CA ASN A 145 -10.08 4.31 -5.04
C ASN A 145 -11.53 3.83 -5.14
N PHE A 146 -12.16 3.59 -3.99
CA PHE A 146 -13.58 3.24 -3.94
C PHE A 146 -14.47 4.35 -4.52
N GLY A 147 -14.01 5.59 -4.45
CA GLY A 147 -14.69 6.78 -4.92
C GLY A 147 -15.62 7.33 -3.83
N LYS A 148 -16.84 7.69 -4.24
CA LYS A 148 -17.84 8.24 -3.34
C LYS A 148 -18.43 7.16 -2.46
N LEU A 149 -18.56 7.47 -1.18
CA LEU A 149 -19.21 6.60 -0.21
C LEU A 149 -20.70 6.44 -0.58
N PRO A 150 -21.21 5.21 -0.65
CA PRO A 150 -22.55 4.88 -1.16
C PRO A 150 -23.64 5.15 -0.10
N GLU A 151 -24.91 5.15 -0.51
CA GLU A 151 -26.06 5.56 0.32
C GLU A 151 -26.19 4.84 1.66
N TRP A 152 -25.74 3.58 1.73
CA TRP A 152 -25.81 2.79 2.97
C TRP A 152 -24.75 3.22 4.00
N HIS A 153 -23.73 3.96 3.59
CA HIS A 153 -22.61 4.34 4.43
C HIS A 153 -22.93 5.61 5.23
N THR A 154 -22.51 5.67 6.50
CA THR A 154 -22.79 6.83 7.38
C THR A 154 -22.22 8.15 6.84
N GLY A 155 -21.10 8.07 6.12
CA GLY A 155 -20.48 9.17 5.37
C GLY A 155 -20.95 9.33 3.92
N PHE A 156 -22.17 8.92 3.55
CA PHE A 156 -22.69 8.99 2.16
C PHE A 156 -22.33 10.31 1.44
N GLY A 157 -21.84 10.20 0.21
CA GLY A 157 -21.42 11.34 -0.62
C GLY A 157 -20.03 11.90 -0.29
N GLY A 158 -19.43 11.47 0.82
CA GLY A 158 -18.01 11.69 1.14
C GLY A 158 -17.07 10.87 0.25
N ASP A 159 -15.78 11.16 0.31
CA ASP A 159 -14.75 10.45 -0.44
C ASP A 159 -14.07 9.39 0.43
N ALA A 160 -13.77 8.23 -0.15
CA ALA A 160 -13.09 7.15 0.55
C ALA A 160 -11.57 7.38 0.65
N PHE A 161 -10.99 6.81 1.71
CA PHE A 161 -9.56 6.63 1.85
C PHE A 161 -9.13 5.27 1.29
N ILE A 162 -7.92 5.23 0.69
CA ILE A 162 -7.10 4.02 0.57
C ILE A 162 -6.06 4.06 1.69
N PHE A 163 -5.92 2.96 2.44
CA PHE A 163 -4.80 2.74 3.36
C PHE A 163 -3.96 1.58 2.86
N ILE A 164 -2.66 1.81 2.71
CA ILE A 164 -1.63 0.84 2.28
C ILE A 164 -0.46 0.88 3.28
N ASP A 165 0.05 -0.28 3.67
CA ASP A 165 1.18 -0.42 4.62
C ASP A 165 2.46 -0.88 3.90
N GLU A 166 2.42 -1.93 3.08
CA GLU A 166 3.63 -2.54 2.51
C GLU A 166 3.42 -3.01 1.06
N ILE A 167 4.48 -2.87 0.25
CA ILE A 167 4.61 -3.43 -1.10
C ILE A 167 5.74 -4.44 -1.10
N THR A 168 5.45 -5.67 -1.49
CA THR A 168 6.43 -6.76 -1.54
C THR A 168 6.57 -7.31 -2.95
N ILE A 169 7.82 -7.54 -3.36
CA ILE A 169 8.21 -8.04 -4.67
C ILE A 169 9.16 -9.23 -4.47
N LYS A 170 8.80 -10.40 -5.01
CA LYS A 170 9.54 -11.66 -4.89
C LYS A 170 9.85 -12.26 -6.25
#